data_AF-A0A8S1ALF4-F1
#
_entry.id   AF-A0A8S1ALF4-F1
#
_cell.length_a   1.000
_cell.length_b   1.000
_cell.length_c   1.000
_cell.angle_alpha   90.00
_cell.angle_beta   90.00
_cell.angle_gamma   90.00
#
_symmetry.space_group_name_H-M   'P 1'
#
loop_
_entity.id
_entity.type
_entity.pdbx_description
1 polymer ?
#
loop_
_entity_poly.entity_id
_entity_poly.type
_entity_poly.pdbx_seq_one_letter_code
_entity_poly.pdbx_strand_id
1 'polypeptide(L)'
;MKKYNEKKNIASKMKPIINFKEWKFRESPNYAALPIDENPEYNVPVAVKDAVFSKVPTEPLSGKVHLVCASDDALIDLLDLDPSVAETEEFINFVSGRYLPPGGLSVSHRYGGYQFGFWADQLGDGRAHILGEYINSKGESWQPQLKGSGETPYSRFGDGRAVLRSSIREMIASEACHYLGIPTTRAAALVVSEDHKVWRDKTYSGNARQEKTAIVMRVANAWYRIGSLEILVKRKEPHTLKLLVDFIIKHHFPALDNSNDKYVDWYMEVAHRNLDMVATWQGLGFTHGVLNTDNISLLGVTIDYGPYGFLDHYYHHYVPNTSDDLGRYAFNKQPEILLWNLEKFAEALEPILSEDQKEKIKYVRSTLDEYVKRKVLQTHLLKLGFEEIKDGDEKLVEDLFQVMQLKMADFTGTFRQLTEVNPQELLDKAVLETKWALSKFIDTPNWDKWVKKYQDRLKDENVSEEDRRARMIKVNPVYVPRNWILQEAINDAEKNDFEKVRFLLTLFKKPYDVNEEAEKRGYSAQPPSWSYGLKLSCSS
;
A
#
# COMPACT_ATOMS: atom_id res chain seq x y z
N MET A 1 10.24 -21.91 14.19
CA MET A 1 9.70 -21.06 15.28
C MET A 1 10.66 -20.82 16.45
N LYS A 2 11.31 -21.84 17.06
CA LYS A 2 12.24 -21.61 18.21
C LYS A 2 13.49 -20.76 17.89
N LYS A 3 14.15 -20.97 16.74
CA LYS A 3 15.30 -20.12 16.29
C LYS A 3 14.92 -18.72 15.81
N TYR A 4 13.64 -18.45 15.56
CA TYR A 4 13.13 -17.12 15.18
C TYR A 4 12.87 -16.25 16.43
N ASN A 5 12.52 -16.89 17.56
CA ASN A 5 12.29 -16.22 18.83
C ASN A 5 13.59 -15.86 19.58
N GLU A 6 14.68 -16.61 19.39
CA GLU A 6 15.97 -16.29 20.03
C GLU A 6 16.64 -15.04 19.42
N LYS A 7 16.47 -14.75 18.12
CA LYS A 7 17.00 -13.52 17.50
C LYS A 7 16.24 -12.25 17.92
N LYS A 8 14.95 -12.35 18.26
CA LYS A 8 14.17 -11.22 18.82
C LYS A 8 14.67 -10.77 20.21
N ASN A 9 15.27 -11.67 20.99
CA ASN A 9 15.71 -11.39 22.36
C ASN A 9 17.08 -10.68 22.47
N ILE A 10 17.83 -10.52 21.38
CA ILE A 10 19.10 -9.78 21.38
C ILE A 10 18.92 -8.36 20.82
N ALA A 11 17.94 -8.15 19.93
CA ALA A 11 17.57 -6.81 19.43
C ALA A 11 16.85 -5.94 20.47
N SER A 12 16.33 -6.52 21.56
CA SER A 12 15.54 -5.82 22.59
C SER A 12 16.36 -5.02 23.63
N LYS A 13 17.56 -4.53 23.28
CA LYS A 13 18.45 -3.86 24.25
C LYS A 13 18.96 -2.47 23.87
N MET A 14 18.72 -1.98 22.66
CA MET A 14 18.97 -0.56 22.39
C MET A 14 17.73 0.24 22.75
N LYS A 15 17.91 1.24 23.61
CA LYS A 15 16.87 2.22 23.90
C LYS A 15 16.66 3.09 22.65
N PRO A 16 15.41 3.39 22.27
CA PRO A 16 15.14 4.34 21.20
C PRO A 16 15.87 5.67 21.43
N ILE A 17 16.29 6.30 20.35
CA ILE A 17 16.96 7.60 20.34
C ILE A 17 15.92 8.66 20.73
N ILE A 18 16.15 9.34 21.84
CA ILE A 18 15.27 10.41 22.37
C ILE A 18 15.75 11.80 21.90
N ASN A 19 17.05 11.95 21.65
CA ASN A 19 17.63 13.19 21.15
C ASN A 19 17.82 13.08 19.64
N PHE A 20 16.94 13.71 18.85
CA PHE A 20 16.97 13.61 17.38
C PHE A 20 18.30 14.06 16.75
N LYS A 21 19.09 14.90 17.43
CA LYS A 21 20.42 15.34 16.94
C LYS A 21 21.45 14.21 16.87
N GLU A 22 21.22 13.11 17.60
CA GLU A 22 22.06 11.91 17.54
C GLU A 22 21.68 10.99 16.37
N TRP A 23 20.48 11.18 15.81
CA TRP A 23 20.00 10.44 14.66
C TRP A 23 20.69 10.94 13.38
N LYS A 24 21.26 10.00 12.63
CA LYS A 24 22.02 10.30 11.41
C LYS A 24 21.79 9.24 10.36
N PHE A 25 21.84 9.65 9.10
CA PHE A 25 21.90 8.73 7.99
C PHE A 25 23.26 8.04 7.95
N ARG A 26 23.30 6.93 7.22
CA ARG A 26 24.56 6.31 6.79
C ARG A 26 25.37 7.32 5.96
N GLU A 27 26.65 7.44 6.27
CA GLU A 27 27.59 8.15 5.39
C GLU A 27 27.69 7.43 4.05
N SER A 28 27.27 8.11 2.98
CA SER A 28 27.09 7.55 1.63
C SER A 28 26.03 6.43 1.59
N PRO A 29 24.75 6.78 1.30
CA PRO A 29 23.71 5.77 1.14
C PRO A 29 24.05 4.83 -0.04
N ASN A 30 23.59 3.57 0.00
CA ASN A 30 23.91 2.60 -1.07
C ASN A 30 23.58 3.14 -2.47
N TYR A 31 22.45 3.84 -2.63
CA TYR A 31 22.02 4.39 -3.93
C TYR A 31 22.96 5.46 -4.50
N ALA A 32 23.90 6.00 -3.73
CA ALA A 32 24.96 6.89 -4.22
C ALA A 32 25.91 6.17 -5.21
N ALA A 33 25.90 4.84 -5.26
CA ALA A 33 26.65 4.06 -6.25
C ALA A 33 25.96 4.01 -7.63
N LEU A 34 24.69 4.42 -7.73
CA LEU A 34 23.97 4.49 -9.00
C LEU A 34 24.22 5.85 -9.67
N PRO A 35 24.05 5.95 -11.00
CA PRO A 35 24.17 7.23 -11.70
C PRO A 35 23.22 8.30 -11.14
N ILE A 36 23.78 9.44 -10.69
CA ILE A 36 23.05 10.60 -10.18
C ILE A 36 23.35 11.80 -11.09
N ASP A 37 22.30 12.49 -11.54
CA ASP A 37 22.40 13.82 -12.10
C ASP A 37 22.61 14.83 -10.96
N GLU A 38 23.84 15.35 -10.84
CA GLU A 38 24.28 16.19 -9.72
C GLU A 38 23.76 17.62 -9.77
N ASN A 39 23.43 18.14 -10.95
CA ASN A 39 23.02 19.54 -11.14
C ASN A 39 21.83 19.62 -12.10
N PRO A 40 20.68 19.05 -11.72
CA PRO A 40 19.53 19.04 -12.60
C PRO A 40 18.89 20.43 -12.67
N GLU A 41 18.43 20.84 -13.85
CA GLU A 41 17.44 21.89 -13.95
C GLU A 41 16.07 21.32 -13.55
N TYR A 42 15.33 21.99 -12.66
CA TYR A 42 14.03 21.48 -12.17
C TYR A 42 12.88 22.48 -12.19
N ASN A 43 13.16 23.72 -12.58
CA ASN A 43 12.14 24.78 -12.71
C ASN A 43 11.44 24.74 -14.08
N VAL A 44 11.83 23.78 -14.93
CA VAL A 44 11.33 23.55 -16.28
C VAL A 44 11.20 22.03 -16.51
N PRO A 45 10.32 21.57 -17.41
CA PRO A 45 10.27 20.15 -17.76
C PRO A 45 11.59 19.70 -18.42
N VAL A 46 12.32 18.78 -17.78
CA VAL A 46 13.61 18.26 -18.29
C VAL A 46 13.50 16.79 -18.62
N ALA A 47 13.96 16.41 -19.82
CA ALA A 47 14.17 15.02 -20.19
C ALA A 47 15.55 14.55 -19.69
N VAL A 48 15.60 14.11 -18.43
CA VAL A 48 16.81 13.57 -17.79
C VAL A 48 17.24 12.28 -18.51
N LYS A 49 18.55 12.11 -18.70
CA LYS A 49 19.16 10.96 -19.39
C LYS A 49 20.36 10.44 -18.60
N ASP A 50 20.68 9.17 -18.82
CA ASP A 50 21.89 8.52 -18.27
C ASP A 50 22.02 8.59 -16.73
N ALA A 51 20.90 8.78 -16.04
CA ALA A 51 20.81 8.86 -14.59
C ALA A 51 19.68 7.97 -14.06
N VAL A 52 19.83 7.46 -12.84
CA VAL A 52 18.76 6.80 -12.08
C VAL A 52 18.08 7.81 -11.15
N PHE A 53 18.87 8.70 -10.56
CA PHE A 53 18.37 9.74 -9.66
C PHE A 53 18.84 11.12 -10.12
N SER A 54 18.13 12.15 -9.68
CA SER A 54 18.62 13.54 -9.71
C SER A 54 18.78 14.04 -8.29
N LYS A 55 19.91 14.68 -8.00
CA LYS A 55 20.15 15.33 -6.72
C LYS A 55 19.36 16.63 -6.67
N VAL A 56 18.46 16.74 -5.71
CA VAL A 56 17.58 17.91 -5.58
C VAL A 56 17.29 18.17 -4.10
N PRO A 57 17.47 19.41 -3.62
CA PRO A 57 17.13 19.76 -2.25
C PRO A 57 15.61 19.79 -2.07
N THR A 58 15.14 19.54 -0.85
CA THR A 58 13.74 19.77 -0.51
C THR A 58 13.43 21.26 -0.49
N GLU A 59 12.20 21.60 -0.85
CA GLU A 59 11.62 22.92 -0.61
C GLU A 59 10.69 22.86 0.60
N PRO A 60 11.08 23.45 1.74
CA PRO A 60 10.32 23.27 2.96
C PRO A 60 8.93 23.89 2.91
N LEU A 61 8.04 23.43 3.80
CA LEU A 61 6.77 24.13 4.04
C LEU A 61 7.03 25.52 4.64
N SER A 62 6.40 26.55 4.07
CA SER A 62 6.39 27.90 4.61
C SER A 62 5.37 28.07 5.74
N GLY A 63 5.52 29.12 6.53
CA GLY A 63 4.58 29.45 7.61
C GLY A 63 4.67 28.55 8.84
N LYS A 64 3.60 28.57 9.64
CA LYS A 64 3.47 27.73 10.84
C LYS A 64 3.15 26.29 10.45
N VAL A 65 4.00 25.37 10.90
CA VAL A 65 3.86 23.94 10.63
C VAL A 65 3.36 23.23 11.89
N HIS A 66 2.37 22.36 11.72
CA HIS A 66 1.80 21.54 12.79
C HIS A 66 2.06 20.06 12.53
N LEU A 67 2.37 19.30 13.58
CA LEU A 67 2.35 17.84 13.53
C LEU A 67 0.89 17.36 13.55
N VAL A 68 0.45 16.75 12.46
CA VAL A 68 -0.87 16.11 12.39
C VAL A 68 -0.84 14.83 13.23
N CYS A 69 0.10 13.95 12.93
CA CYS A 69 0.29 12.67 13.62
C CYS A 69 1.64 12.04 13.27
N ALA A 70 2.04 11.05 14.06
CA ALA A 70 3.17 10.16 13.81
C ALA A 70 2.77 8.71 14.12
N SER A 71 3.45 7.76 13.48
CA SER A 71 3.31 6.34 13.80
C SER A 71 4.42 5.91 14.74
N ASP A 72 4.08 5.67 16.01
CA ASP A 72 5.04 5.23 17.02
C ASP A 72 5.83 4.01 16.56
N ASP A 73 5.14 3.02 15.99
CA ASP A 73 5.75 1.76 15.56
C ASP A 73 6.68 1.98 14.37
N ALA A 74 6.35 2.88 13.44
CA ALA A 74 7.27 3.23 12.36
C ALA A 74 8.52 3.95 12.88
N LEU A 75 8.36 4.87 13.86
CA LEU A 75 9.47 5.56 14.50
C LEU A 75 10.38 4.58 15.26
N ILE A 76 9.78 3.71 16.08
CA ILE A 76 10.51 2.75 16.93
C ILE A 76 11.14 1.65 16.07
N ASP A 77 10.37 0.95 15.24
CA ASP A 77 10.83 -0.29 14.61
C ASP A 77 11.73 -0.07 13.39
N LEU A 78 11.56 1.06 12.70
CA LEU A 78 12.25 1.35 11.43
C LEU A 78 13.34 2.40 11.58
N LEU A 79 13.15 3.37 12.48
CA LEU A 79 14.04 4.53 12.63
C LEU A 79 14.74 4.60 14.00
N ASP A 80 14.48 3.65 14.90
CA ASP A 80 14.94 3.62 16.30
C ASP A 80 14.70 4.94 17.05
N LEU A 81 13.63 5.66 16.74
CA LEU A 81 13.27 6.92 17.38
C LEU A 81 12.22 6.69 18.47
N ASP A 82 12.42 7.32 19.63
CA ASP A 82 11.37 7.37 20.64
C ASP A 82 10.18 8.19 20.12
N PRO A 83 8.92 7.78 20.34
CA PRO A 83 7.76 8.55 19.89
C PRO A 83 7.73 10.00 20.39
N SER A 84 8.35 10.29 21.55
CA SER A 84 8.43 11.67 22.06
C SER A 84 9.20 12.61 21.12
N VAL A 85 10.08 12.07 20.27
CA VAL A 85 10.83 12.84 19.26
C VAL A 85 9.90 13.53 18.27
N ALA A 86 8.74 12.94 17.96
CA ALA A 86 7.83 13.45 16.94
C ALA A 86 7.37 14.89 17.20
N GLU A 87 7.28 15.28 18.47
CA GLU A 87 6.82 16.61 18.91
C GLU A 87 7.98 17.62 19.05
N THR A 88 9.24 17.20 18.82
CA THR A 88 10.39 18.11 18.88
C THR A 88 10.46 19.01 17.66
N GLU A 89 10.98 20.23 17.86
CA GLU A 89 11.15 21.20 16.77
C GLU A 89 12.10 20.65 15.69
N GLU A 90 13.17 19.97 16.09
CA GLU A 90 14.13 19.38 15.15
C GLU A 90 13.53 18.31 14.25
N PHE A 91 12.66 17.45 14.80
CA PHE A 91 11.98 16.43 14.01
C PHE A 91 10.93 17.05 13.08
N ILE A 92 10.17 18.04 13.55
CA ILE A 92 9.22 18.77 12.70
C ILE A 92 9.97 19.49 11.57
N ASN A 93 11.13 20.08 11.85
CA ASN A 93 12.00 20.70 10.83
C ASN A 93 12.52 19.67 9.83
N PHE A 94 12.85 18.45 10.26
CA PHE A 94 13.22 17.36 9.35
C PHE A 94 12.06 16.94 8.45
N VAL A 95 10.89 16.62 9.02
CA VAL A 95 9.72 16.16 8.27
C VAL A 95 9.15 17.25 7.35
N SER A 96 9.28 18.52 7.72
CA SER A 96 8.87 19.65 6.88
C SER A 96 9.89 20.03 5.80
N GLY A 97 11.03 19.31 5.71
CA GLY A 97 12.06 19.52 4.70
C GLY A 97 13.02 20.68 4.98
N ARG A 98 13.02 21.26 6.20
CA ARG A 98 13.89 22.38 6.61
C ARG A 98 15.28 21.94 7.05
N TYR A 99 15.41 20.70 7.52
CA TYR A 99 16.65 20.17 8.06
C TYR A 99 16.94 18.80 7.45
N LEU A 100 18.18 18.61 6.97
CA LEU A 100 18.68 17.32 6.51
C LEU A 100 19.75 16.83 7.51
N PRO A 101 19.49 15.73 8.25
CA PRO A 101 20.46 15.15 9.16
C PRO A 101 21.79 14.77 8.50
N PRO A 102 22.90 14.69 9.26
CA PRO A 102 24.21 14.28 8.75
C PRO A 102 24.14 12.95 7.99
N GLY A 103 24.93 12.85 6.91
CA GLY A 103 24.93 11.70 6.00
C GLY A 103 23.81 11.71 4.94
N GLY A 104 22.86 12.65 5.03
CA GLY A 104 21.76 12.75 4.07
C GLY A 104 22.23 13.08 2.64
N LEU A 105 21.54 12.52 1.66
CA LEU A 105 21.72 12.77 0.23
C LEU A 105 20.34 12.82 -0.42
N SER A 106 19.78 14.02 -0.51
CA SER A 106 18.45 14.24 -1.07
C SER A 106 18.42 14.03 -2.59
N VAL A 107 17.62 13.07 -3.04
CA VAL A 107 17.45 12.74 -4.45
C VAL A 107 16.00 12.48 -4.83
N SER A 108 15.66 12.66 -6.10
CA SER A 108 14.39 12.24 -6.70
C SER A 108 14.64 11.17 -7.76
N HIS A 109 13.81 10.13 -7.79
CA HIS A 109 13.97 8.97 -8.67
C HIS A 109 13.42 9.26 -10.07
N ARG A 110 14.22 8.99 -11.10
CA ARG A 110 13.77 8.93 -12.51
C ARG A 110 13.09 7.59 -12.78
N TYR A 111 11.90 7.65 -13.35
CA TYR A 111 11.23 6.48 -13.90
C TYR A 111 10.30 6.91 -15.04
N GLY A 112 9.78 5.95 -15.77
CA GLY A 112 8.69 6.12 -16.72
C GLY A 112 7.56 5.17 -16.32
N GLY A 113 6.60 4.94 -17.21
CA GLY A 113 5.58 3.94 -16.95
C GLY A 113 4.48 3.91 -17.98
N TYR A 114 3.75 2.81 -18.00
CA TYR A 114 2.49 2.68 -18.71
C TYR A 114 1.35 3.13 -17.80
N GLN A 115 0.77 4.29 -18.12
CA GLN A 115 -0.41 4.82 -17.44
C GLN A 115 -1.67 4.43 -18.21
N PHE A 116 -2.59 3.72 -17.54
CA PHE A 116 -3.80 3.19 -18.17
C PHE A 116 -3.54 2.32 -19.43
N GLY A 117 -2.38 1.65 -19.48
CA GLY A 117 -1.97 0.81 -20.61
C GLY A 117 -1.20 1.54 -21.73
N PHE A 118 -1.02 2.86 -21.63
CA PHE A 118 -0.29 3.66 -22.61
C PHE A 118 1.03 4.16 -22.03
N TRP A 119 2.10 4.11 -22.83
CA TRP A 119 3.40 4.64 -22.42
C TRP A 119 3.31 6.16 -22.19
N ALA A 120 3.61 6.60 -20.95
CA ALA A 120 3.49 8.00 -20.53
C ALA A 120 4.81 8.79 -20.60
N ASP A 121 5.82 8.22 -21.27
CA ASP A 121 7.18 8.73 -21.32
C ASP A 121 7.82 8.92 -19.93
N GLN A 122 8.66 9.94 -19.76
CA GLN A 122 9.34 10.18 -18.50
C GLN A 122 8.38 10.72 -17.45
N LEU A 123 8.32 10.01 -16.33
CA LEU A 123 7.69 10.39 -15.10
C LEU A 123 8.81 10.76 -14.11
N GLY A 124 8.83 10.13 -12.93
CA GLY A 124 9.78 10.40 -11.87
C GLY A 124 9.08 10.92 -10.62
N ASP A 125 9.85 11.02 -9.53
CA ASP A 125 9.36 11.48 -8.23
C ASP A 125 9.06 12.99 -8.28
N GLY A 126 7.96 13.38 -8.95
CA GLY A 126 7.61 14.77 -9.26
C GLY A 126 7.23 15.65 -8.07
N ARG A 127 7.26 15.10 -6.86
CA ARG A 127 6.98 15.80 -5.58
C ARG A 127 7.51 15.02 -4.39
N ALA A 128 8.51 14.16 -4.60
CA ALA A 128 9.01 13.28 -3.57
C ALA A 128 10.54 13.28 -3.54
N HIS A 129 11.08 13.27 -2.33
CA HIS A 129 12.52 13.40 -2.08
C HIS A 129 12.96 12.28 -1.15
N ILE A 130 13.80 11.36 -1.63
CA ILE A 130 14.49 10.37 -0.80
C ILE A 130 15.62 11.10 -0.09
N LEU A 131 15.61 11.11 1.24
CA LEU A 131 16.51 11.99 2.01
C LEU A 131 17.87 11.36 2.31
N GLY A 132 17.93 10.04 2.35
CA GLY A 132 19.09 9.29 2.83
C GLY A 132 18.77 7.82 2.99
N GLU A 133 19.75 7.08 3.52
CA GLU A 133 19.60 5.69 3.94
C GLU A 133 19.93 5.59 5.43
N TYR A 134 18.96 5.16 6.23
CA TYR A 134 19.13 4.89 7.65
C TYR A 134 19.33 3.39 7.87
N ILE A 135 20.31 3.03 8.69
CA ILE A 135 20.51 1.65 9.14
C ILE A 135 20.05 1.55 10.58
N ASN A 136 18.98 0.80 10.81
CA ASN A 136 18.44 0.63 12.16
C ASN A 136 19.30 -0.33 13.01
N SER A 137 18.96 -0.44 14.29
CA SER A 137 19.61 -1.29 15.29
C SER A 137 19.55 -2.79 14.95
N LYS A 138 18.63 -3.18 14.06
CA LYS A 138 18.48 -4.55 13.52
C LYS A 138 19.39 -4.79 12.30
N GLY A 139 20.10 -3.78 11.83
CA GLY A 139 20.94 -3.82 10.62
C GLY A 139 20.15 -3.72 9.32
N GLU A 140 18.89 -3.31 9.38
CA GLU A 140 18.00 -3.15 8.22
C GLU A 140 18.16 -1.74 7.63
N SER A 141 18.13 -1.66 6.30
CA SER A 141 18.20 -0.39 5.58
C SER A 141 16.81 0.18 5.29
N TRP A 142 16.62 1.46 5.61
CA TRP A 142 15.38 2.21 5.42
C TRP A 142 15.65 3.56 4.76
N GLN A 143 14.82 3.92 3.78
CA GLN A 143 14.90 5.16 3.02
C GLN A 143 13.67 6.05 3.34
N PRO A 144 13.80 7.01 4.27
CA PRO A 144 12.80 8.05 4.46
C PRO A 144 12.65 8.89 3.19
N GLN A 145 11.40 9.11 2.78
CA GLN A 145 11.04 9.90 1.63
C GLN A 145 9.93 10.90 1.99
N LEU A 146 10.16 12.18 1.74
CA LEU A 146 9.15 13.22 1.94
C LEU A 146 8.32 13.38 0.67
N LYS A 147 7.00 13.23 0.76
CA LYS A 147 6.08 13.51 -0.36
C LYS A 147 5.34 14.82 -0.11
N GLY A 148 5.39 15.74 -1.08
CA GLY A 148 4.90 17.11 -0.99
C GLY A 148 5.99 18.16 -0.66
N SER A 149 7.25 17.74 -0.70
CA SER A 149 8.42 18.51 -0.26
C SER A 149 9.10 19.34 -1.36
N GLY A 150 8.39 19.72 -2.43
CA GLY A 150 8.89 20.67 -3.42
C GLY A 150 8.94 20.14 -4.85
N GLU A 151 9.23 21.04 -5.77
CA GLU A 151 9.44 20.72 -7.18
C GLU A 151 10.74 19.92 -7.39
N THR A 152 10.77 19.18 -8.49
CA THR A 152 11.86 18.31 -8.93
C THR A 152 11.92 18.33 -10.46
N PRO A 153 12.98 17.81 -11.09
CA PRO A 153 13.03 17.69 -12.56
C PRO A 153 11.87 16.89 -13.15
N TYR A 154 11.17 16.14 -12.31
CA TYR A 154 10.09 15.22 -12.64
C TYR A 154 8.69 15.79 -12.35
N SER A 155 8.60 17.04 -11.85
CA SER A 155 7.32 17.67 -11.49
C SER A 155 6.43 17.94 -12.70
N ARG A 156 7.00 17.97 -13.90
CA ARG A 156 6.31 18.28 -15.17
C ARG A 156 5.61 19.63 -15.07
N PHE A 157 4.29 19.63 -14.86
CA PHE A 157 3.46 20.82 -14.72
C PHE A 157 2.84 20.95 -13.33
N GLY A 158 3.20 20.05 -12.40
CA GLY A 158 2.76 20.08 -11.01
C GLY A 158 3.67 20.96 -10.16
N ASP A 159 3.14 21.46 -9.05
CA ASP A 159 3.81 22.39 -8.14
C ASP A 159 4.70 21.73 -7.08
N GLY A 160 4.96 20.42 -7.20
CA GLY A 160 5.76 19.69 -6.21
C GLY A 160 5.11 19.51 -4.83
N ARG A 161 3.84 19.89 -4.65
CA ARG A 161 3.14 19.84 -3.36
C ARG A 161 2.12 18.71 -3.26
N ALA A 162 1.86 18.33 -2.02
CA ALA A 162 0.76 17.47 -1.61
C ALA A 162 -0.15 18.24 -0.66
N VAL A 163 -1.45 17.93 -0.67
CA VAL A 163 -2.42 18.53 0.25
C VAL A 163 -2.71 17.66 1.47
N LEU A 164 -3.28 18.26 2.51
CA LEU A 164 -3.60 17.58 3.76
C LEU A 164 -4.46 16.32 3.56
N ARG A 165 -5.51 16.40 2.74
CA ARG A 165 -6.43 15.26 2.52
C ARG A 165 -5.77 14.03 1.89
N SER A 166 -4.88 14.22 0.90
CA SER A 166 -4.17 13.11 0.24
C SER A 166 -3.13 12.52 1.19
N SER A 167 -2.45 13.38 1.93
CA SER A 167 -1.44 12.98 2.91
C SER A 167 -2.02 12.21 4.10
N ILE A 168 -3.20 12.60 4.62
CA ILE A 168 -3.93 11.82 5.66
C ILE A 168 -4.29 10.44 5.15
N ARG A 169 -4.80 10.33 3.91
CA ARG A 169 -5.17 9.05 3.31
C ARG A 169 -3.96 8.13 3.17
N GLU A 170 -2.85 8.64 2.67
CA GLU A 170 -1.61 7.87 2.53
C GLU A 170 -1.04 7.46 3.88
N MET A 171 -1.03 8.36 4.87
CA MET A 171 -0.59 8.06 6.24
C MET A 171 -1.41 6.91 6.86
N ILE A 172 -2.74 7.03 6.86
CA ILE A 172 -3.61 6.02 7.48
C ILE A 172 -3.57 4.71 6.70
N ALA A 173 -3.61 4.73 5.36
CA ALA A 173 -3.63 3.50 4.57
C ALA A 173 -2.33 2.71 4.66
N SER A 174 -1.18 3.38 4.65
CA SER A 174 0.13 2.74 4.80
C SER A 174 0.18 1.94 6.11
N GLU A 175 -0.19 2.58 7.22
CA GLU A 175 -0.16 1.92 8.52
C GLU A 175 -1.27 0.87 8.68
N ALA A 176 -2.50 1.16 8.22
CA ALA A 176 -3.57 0.18 8.26
C ALA A 176 -3.25 -1.08 7.43
N CYS A 177 -2.68 -0.92 6.23
CA CYS A 177 -2.26 -2.04 5.40
C CYS A 177 -1.19 -2.90 6.11
N HIS A 178 -0.24 -2.27 6.80
CA HIS A 178 0.78 -3.00 7.57
C HIS A 178 0.14 -3.94 8.61
N TYR A 179 -0.79 -3.43 9.42
CA TYR A 179 -1.44 -4.25 10.46
C TYR A 179 -2.51 -5.20 9.92
N LEU A 180 -3.07 -4.93 8.74
CA LEU A 180 -3.91 -5.87 8.00
C LEU A 180 -3.09 -6.99 7.32
N GLY A 181 -1.76 -6.96 7.42
CA GLY A 181 -0.86 -7.95 6.83
C GLY A 181 -0.62 -7.77 5.33
N ILE A 182 -1.01 -6.64 4.75
CA ILE A 182 -0.68 -6.28 3.36
C ILE A 182 0.77 -5.77 3.33
N PRO A 183 1.67 -6.36 2.51
CA PRO A 183 2.99 -5.79 2.27
C PRO A 183 2.87 -4.36 1.73
N THR A 184 3.50 -3.39 2.40
CA THR A 184 3.32 -1.97 2.11
C THR A 184 4.49 -1.10 2.53
N THR A 185 4.65 0.05 1.89
CA THR A 185 5.42 1.16 2.45
C THR A 185 4.82 1.65 3.76
N ARG A 186 5.65 2.16 4.66
CA ARG A 186 5.24 2.68 5.95
C ARG A 186 5.15 4.20 5.91
N ALA A 187 4.40 4.78 6.84
CA ALA A 187 4.30 6.22 7.00
C ALA A 187 4.63 6.61 8.45
N ALA A 188 5.68 7.40 8.63
CA ALA A 188 6.24 7.69 9.94
C ALA A 188 5.68 8.97 10.57
N ALA A 189 5.45 10.02 9.77
CA ALA A 189 4.93 11.28 10.26
C ALA A 189 4.21 12.07 9.17
N LEU A 190 3.28 12.93 9.60
CA LEU A 190 2.54 13.86 8.75
C LEU A 190 2.54 15.25 9.37
N VAL A 191 3.00 16.24 8.61
CA VAL A 191 2.97 17.66 8.99
C VAL A 191 2.15 18.46 7.99
N VAL A 192 1.56 19.56 8.46
CA VAL A 192 0.74 20.47 7.65
C VAL A 192 1.13 21.92 7.89
N SER A 193 1.10 22.73 6.84
CA SER A 193 1.25 24.18 6.98
C SER A 193 -0.11 24.86 7.13
N GLU A 194 -0.18 25.84 8.03
CA GLU A 194 -1.35 26.70 8.20
C GLU A 194 -1.49 27.72 7.06
N ASP A 195 -0.36 28.23 6.57
CA ASP A 195 -0.28 29.38 5.66
C ASP A 195 -0.06 28.96 4.21
N HIS A 196 0.70 27.89 3.98
CA HIS A 196 1.07 27.44 2.64
C HIS A 196 -0.07 26.65 2.01
N LYS A 197 -0.75 27.28 1.03
CA LYS A 197 -1.89 26.70 0.32
C LYS A 197 -1.63 26.62 -1.18
N VAL A 198 -2.22 25.61 -1.80
CA VAL A 198 -2.16 25.39 -3.26
C VAL A 198 -3.55 25.20 -3.82
N TRP A 199 -3.72 25.54 -5.11
CA TRP A 199 -4.99 25.32 -5.80
C TRP A 199 -5.12 23.86 -6.22
N ARG A 200 -6.25 23.26 -5.89
CA ARG A 200 -6.61 21.90 -6.34
C ARG A 200 -8.07 21.86 -6.74
N ASP A 201 -8.34 21.11 -7.79
CA ASP A 201 -9.68 20.64 -8.13
C ASP A 201 -9.79 19.18 -7.72
N LYS A 202 -10.49 18.92 -6.61
CA LYS A 202 -10.57 17.59 -5.99
C LYS A 202 -11.24 16.56 -6.92
N THR A 203 -12.15 16.99 -7.78
CA THR A 203 -12.96 16.08 -8.61
C THR A 203 -12.86 16.35 -10.10
N TYR A 204 -11.86 17.14 -10.54
CA TYR A 204 -11.68 17.57 -11.93
C TYR A 204 -12.96 18.18 -12.53
N SER A 205 -13.68 18.96 -11.71
CA SER A 205 -14.98 19.57 -12.05
C SER A 205 -14.89 20.98 -12.65
N GLY A 206 -13.68 21.54 -12.74
CA GLY A 206 -13.41 22.96 -12.98
C GLY A 206 -13.45 23.83 -11.72
N ASN A 207 -13.87 23.30 -10.57
CA ASN A 207 -14.05 24.07 -9.33
C ASN A 207 -12.84 23.94 -8.40
N ALA A 208 -11.75 24.62 -8.75
CA ALA A 208 -10.55 24.64 -7.91
C ALA A 208 -10.79 25.43 -6.61
N ARG A 209 -10.22 24.93 -5.51
CA ARG A 209 -10.16 25.63 -4.21
C ARG A 209 -8.75 25.60 -3.65
N GLN A 210 -8.44 26.53 -2.74
CA GLN A 210 -7.20 26.46 -1.98
C GLN A 210 -7.28 25.36 -0.93
N GLU A 211 -6.28 24.49 -0.91
CA GLU A 211 -6.11 23.44 0.10
C GLU A 211 -4.77 23.62 0.81
N LYS A 212 -4.73 23.32 2.12
CA LYS A 212 -3.50 23.37 2.93
C LYS A 212 -2.50 22.34 2.40
N THR A 213 -1.24 22.76 2.24
CA THR A 213 -0.14 21.87 1.89
C THR A 213 0.31 21.05 3.10
N ALA A 214 0.69 19.81 2.84
CA ALA A 214 1.16 18.87 3.84
C ALA A 214 2.32 18.05 3.28
N ILE A 215 3.12 17.49 4.17
CA ILE A 215 4.18 16.53 3.85
C ILE A 215 3.96 15.27 4.67
N VAL A 216 3.87 14.12 3.98
CA VAL A 216 3.95 12.80 4.61
C VAL A 216 5.36 12.25 4.46
N MET A 217 5.96 11.84 5.57
CA MET A 217 7.21 11.10 5.58
C MET A 217 6.90 9.61 5.43
N ARG A 218 7.19 9.10 4.24
CA ARG A 218 7.07 7.68 3.90
C ARG A 218 8.40 6.99 4.17
N VAL A 219 8.37 5.69 4.46
CA VAL A 219 9.55 4.89 4.77
C VAL A 219 9.43 3.53 4.09
N ALA A 220 10.47 3.15 3.35
CA ALA A 220 10.55 1.85 2.67
C ALA A 220 12.00 1.40 2.61
N ASN A 221 12.27 0.11 2.35
CA ASN A 221 13.64 -0.34 2.13
C ASN A 221 14.23 0.25 0.83
N ALA A 222 13.39 0.44 -0.19
CA ALA A 222 13.71 1.16 -1.41
C ALA A 222 12.44 1.52 -2.22
N TRP A 223 12.61 2.41 -3.19
CA TRP A 223 11.54 3.00 -4.00
C TRP A 223 11.56 2.55 -5.48
N TYR A 224 12.11 1.38 -5.77
CA TYR A 224 12.21 0.85 -7.13
C TYR A 224 10.90 0.28 -7.65
N ARG A 225 10.56 0.64 -8.89
CA ARG A 225 9.31 0.31 -9.58
C ARG A 225 9.60 -0.43 -10.89
N ILE A 226 8.61 -1.11 -11.46
CA ILE A 226 8.73 -1.61 -12.84
C ILE A 226 9.12 -0.47 -13.79
N GLY A 227 8.47 0.69 -13.64
CA GLY A 227 8.75 1.92 -14.38
C GLY A 227 10.20 2.42 -14.30
N SER A 228 10.95 2.07 -13.24
CA SER A 228 12.37 2.41 -13.09
C SER A 228 13.24 1.72 -14.13
N LEU A 229 12.84 0.52 -14.59
CA LEU A 229 13.54 -0.22 -15.63
C LEU A 229 13.06 0.17 -17.02
N GLU A 230 11.73 0.35 -17.17
CA GLU A 230 11.10 0.67 -18.45
C GLU A 230 11.66 1.95 -19.07
N ILE A 231 11.93 2.99 -18.27
CA ILE A 231 12.52 4.23 -18.79
C ILE A 231 13.90 3.99 -19.41
N LEU A 232 14.72 3.15 -18.80
CA LEU A 232 16.08 2.86 -19.28
C LEU A 232 16.03 2.09 -20.60
N VAL A 233 15.08 1.17 -20.74
CA VAL A 233 14.82 0.48 -22.01
C VAL A 233 14.35 1.46 -23.09
N LYS A 234 13.37 2.31 -22.78
CA LYS A 234 12.79 3.27 -23.74
C LYS A 234 13.77 4.34 -24.17
N ARG A 235 14.76 4.66 -23.33
CA ARG A 235 15.85 5.60 -23.63
C ARG A 235 17.10 4.92 -24.20
N LYS A 236 17.07 3.58 -24.37
CA LYS A 236 18.17 2.78 -24.92
C LYS A 236 19.45 2.87 -24.07
N GLU A 237 19.30 2.74 -22.75
CA GLU A 237 20.35 2.84 -21.73
C GLU A 237 20.65 1.45 -21.10
N PRO A 238 21.06 0.40 -21.86
CA PRO A 238 21.17 -0.97 -21.35
C PRO A 238 22.27 -1.15 -20.29
N HIS A 239 23.32 -0.33 -20.33
CA HIS A 239 24.37 -0.34 -19.31
C HIS A 239 23.82 0.10 -17.95
N THR A 240 23.11 1.24 -17.90
CA THR A 240 22.45 1.75 -16.70
C THR A 240 21.39 0.77 -16.20
N LEU A 241 20.63 0.14 -17.11
CA LEU A 241 19.68 -0.91 -16.77
C LEU A 241 20.35 -2.07 -16.03
N LYS A 242 21.45 -2.61 -16.58
CA LYS A 242 22.19 -3.70 -15.95
C LYS A 242 22.74 -3.29 -14.58
N LEU A 243 23.32 -2.10 -14.46
CA LEU A 243 23.80 -1.56 -13.18
C LEU A 243 22.69 -1.49 -12.14
N LEU A 244 21.51 -0.96 -12.52
CA LEU A 244 20.37 -0.83 -11.63
C LEU A 244 19.85 -2.21 -11.19
N VAL A 245 19.68 -3.15 -12.11
CA VAL A 245 19.21 -4.51 -11.78
C VAL A 245 20.19 -5.24 -10.87
N ASP A 246 21.49 -5.22 -11.20
CA ASP A 246 22.52 -5.85 -10.37
C ASP A 246 22.57 -5.20 -8.97
N PHE A 247 22.42 -3.89 -8.88
CA PHE A 247 22.33 -3.17 -7.61
C PHE A 247 21.11 -3.61 -6.79
N ILE A 248 19.92 -3.66 -7.39
CA ILE A 248 18.70 -4.06 -6.69
C ILE A 248 18.83 -5.48 -6.15
N ILE A 249 19.33 -6.43 -6.95
CA ILE A 249 19.52 -7.81 -6.52
C ILE A 249 20.50 -7.88 -5.35
N LYS A 250 21.66 -7.24 -5.47
CA LYS A 250 22.70 -7.26 -4.43
C LYS A 250 22.20 -6.72 -3.09
N HIS A 251 21.47 -5.61 -3.10
CA HIS A 251 21.10 -4.89 -1.88
C HIS A 251 19.74 -5.29 -1.29
N HIS A 252 18.81 -5.79 -2.11
CA HIS A 252 17.44 -6.11 -1.67
C HIS A 252 17.06 -7.58 -1.85
N PHE A 253 17.84 -8.36 -2.62
CA PHE A 253 17.66 -9.79 -2.82
C PHE A 253 19.00 -10.56 -2.69
N PRO A 254 19.78 -10.35 -1.61
CA PRO A 254 21.16 -10.87 -1.52
C PRO A 254 21.26 -12.39 -1.60
N ALA A 255 20.18 -13.11 -1.26
CA ALA A 255 20.11 -14.57 -1.40
C ALA A 255 20.20 -15.04 -2.87
N LEU A 256 19.87 -14.17 -3.84
CA LEU A 256 19.85 -14.47 -5.27
C LEU A 256 21.12 -14.03 -6.00
N ASP A 257 21.97 -13.20 -5.38
CA ASP A 257 23.11 -12.55 -6.06
C ASP A 257 24.14 -13.57 -6.59
N ASN A 258 24.30 -14.70 -5.89
CA ASN A 258 25.19 -15.80 -6.29
C ASN A 258 24.51 -16.89 -7.13
N SER A 259 23.25 -16.70 -7.55
CA SER A 259 22.58 -17.67 -8.43
C SER A 259 23.13 -17.61 -9.86
N ASN A 260 23.28 -18.77 -10.49
CA ASN A 260 23.64 -18.88 -11.90
C ASN A 260 22.58 -18.24 -12.82
N ASP A 261 21.31 -18.25 -12.38
CA ASP A 261 20.16 -17.70 -13.10
C ASP A 261 19.55 -16.50 -12.37
N LYS A 262 20.37 -15.69 -11.69
CA LYS A 262 19.92 -14.62 -10.79
C LYS A 262 18.82 -13.70 -11.33
N TYR A 263 18.80 -13.39 -12.62
CA TYR A 263 17.75 -12.56 -13.22
C TYR A 263 16.41 -13.29 -13.35
N VAL A 264 16.43 -14.59 -13.65
CA VAL A 264 15.23 -15.42 -13.71
C VAL A 264 14.67 -15.63 -12.31
N ASP A 265 15.53 -15.95 -11.34
CA ASP A 265 15.12 -16.14 -9.95
C ASP A 265 14.57 -14.84 -9.35
N TRP A 266 15.20 -13.70 -9.67
CA TRP A 266 14.71 -12.40 -9.24
C TRP A 266 13.37 -12.05 -9.89
N TYR A 267 13.20 -12.28 -11.20
CA TYR A 267 11.91 -12.11 -11.87
C TYR A 267 10.80 -12.90 -11.17
N MET A 268 11.06 -14.19 -10.91
CA MET A 268 10.12 -15.08 -10.24
C MET A 268 9.77 -14.61 -8.83
N GLU A 269 10.76 -14.19 -8.03
CA GLU A 269 10.55 -13.67 -6.67
C GLU A 269 9.69 -12.40 -6.68
N VAL A 270 10.01 -11.43 -7.56
CA VAL A 270 9.23 -10.18 -7.68
C VAL A 270 7.80 -10.46 -8.15
N ALA A 271 7.62 -11.39 -9.09
CA ALA A 271 6.31 -11.82 -9.56
C ALA A 271 5.48 -12.42 -8.42
N HIS A 272 6.01 -13.44 -7.73
CA HIS A 272 5.28 -14.09 -6.64
C HIS A 272 4.93 -13.13 -5.50
N ARG A 273 5.83 -12.23 -5.10
CA ARG A 273 5.52 -11.23 -4.06
C ARG A 273 4.38 -10.30 -4.45
N ASN A 274 4.37 -9.81 -5.69
CA ASN A 274 3.29 -8.95 -6.18
C ASN A 274 1.96 -9.71 -6.33
N LEU A 275 2.00 -10.99 -6.73
CA LEU A 275 0.80 -11.84 -6.85
C LEU A 275 0.23 -12.25 -5.47
N ASP A 276 1.08 -12.52 -4.49
CA ASP A 276 0.65 -12.75 -3.11
C ASP A 276 0.05 -11.48 -2.48
N MET A 277 0.65 -10.32 -2.77
CA MET A 277 0.12 -9.02 -2.33
C MET A 277 -1.27 -8.74 -2.93
N VAL A 278 -1.46 -8.89 -4.25
CA VAL A 278 -2.78 -8.66 -4.87
C VAL A 278 -3.80 -9.70 -4.40
N ALA A 279 -3.42 -10.94 -4.12
CA ALA A 279 -4.31 -11.92 -3.52
C ALA A 279 -4.79 -11.50 -2.12
N THR A 280 -3.91 -10.87 -1.34
CA THR A 280 -4.25 -10.28 -0.03
C THR A 280 -5.21 -9.10 -0.20
N TRP A 281 -4.99 -8.24 -1.21
CA TRP A 281 -5.91 -7.15 -1.54
C TRP A 281 -7.32 -7.66 -1.87
N GLN A 282 -7.43 -8.72 -2.67
CA GLN A 282 -8.71 -9.35 -3.01
C GLN A 282 -9.45 -9.81 -1.75
N GLY A 283 -8.77 -10.50 -0.84
CA GLY A 283 -9.38 -10.99 0.41
C GLY A 283 -9.80 -9.90 1.39
N LEU A 284 -9.20 -8.71 1.33
CA LEU A 284 -9.55 -7.58 2.19
C LEU A 284 -10.47 -6.56 1.51
N GLY A 285 -10.85 -6.79 0.25
CA GLY A 285 -11.66 -5.86 -0.52
C GLY A 285 -10.93 -4.55 -0.84
N PHE A 286 -9.59 -4.55 -0.83
CA PHE A 286 -8.79 -3.37 -1.16
C PHE A 286 -8.68 -3.20 -2.68
N THR A 287 -8.94 -1.99 -3.17
CA THR A 287 -8.77 -1.60 -4.57
C THR A 287 -7.81 -0.42 -4.66
N HIS A 288 -6.69 -0.59 -5.34
CA HIS A 288 -5.62 0.41 -5.44
C HIS A 288 -6.06 1.65 -6.24
N GLY A 289 -6.82 1.45 -7.33
CA GLY A 289 -7.37 2.50 -8.18
C GLY A 289 -6.43 3.06 -9.25
N VAL A 290 -5.11 2.82 -9.15
CA VAL A 290 -4.10 3.26 -10.14
C VAL A 290 -2.95 2.26 -10.26
N LEU A 291 -3.16 1.14 -10.95
CA LEU A 291 -2.15 0.08 -11.11
C LEU A 291 -1.35 0.26 -12.40
N ASN A 292 -0.82 1.46 -12.60
CA ASN A 292 0.18 1.74 -13.61
C ASN A 292 1.50 1.03 -13.26
N THR A 293 2.38 0.77 -14.25
CA THR A 293 3.67 0.10 -13.99
C THR A 293 4.62 0.93 -13.12
N ASP A 294 4.48 2.25 -13.10
CA ASP A 294 5.18 3.15 -12.17
C ASP A 294 4.70 3.03 -10.71
N ASN A 295 3.58 2.36 -10.45
CA ASN A 295 3.07 2.11 -9.09
C ASN A 295 3.23 0.64 -8.66
N ILE A 296 3.97 -0.18 -9.41
CA ILE A 296 4.26 -1.57 -9.02
C ILE A 296 5.69 -1.64 -8.49
N SER A 297 5.82 -1.93 -7.20
CA SER A 297 7.12 -2.06 -6.53
C SER A 297 7.85 -3.32 -6.96
N LEU A 298 9.15 -3.18 -7.24
CA LEU A 298 10.05 -4.33 -7.43
C LEU A 298 10.34 -5.07 -6.13
N LEU A 299 9.92 -4.57 -4.97
CA LEU A 299 10.05 -5.26 -3.67
C LEU A 299 8.77 -6.03 -3.29
N GLY A 300 7.69 -5.88 -4.05
CA GLY A 300 6.39 -6.52 -3.79
C GLY A 300 5.65 -5.91 -2.61
N VAL A 301 5.70 -4.58 -2.49
CA VAL A 301 4.97 -3.80 -1.49
C VAL A 301 4.01 -2.81 -2.14
N THR A 302 2.89 -2.54 -1.47
CA THR A 302 1.90 -1.52 -1.87
C THR A 302 2.55 -0.14 -1.74
N ILE A 303 2.49 0.67 -2.80
CA ILE A 303 3.09 2.01 -2.88
C ILE A 303 2.08 3.01 -3.46
N ASP A 304 2.27 4.31 -3.20
CA ASP A 304 1.53 5.39 -3.85
C ASP A 304 -0.01 5.34 -3.69
N TYR A 305 -0.45 5.47 -2.43
CA TYR A 305 -1.85 5.58 -2.04
C TYR A 305 -2.52 6.88 -2.54
N GLY A 306 -3.16 6.80 -3.70
CA GLY A 306 -4.00 7.88 -4.25
C GLY A 306 -5.49 7.61 -4.05
N PRO A 307 -6.25 7.36 -5.14
CA PRO A 307 -7.68 7.07 -5.08
C PRO A 307 -7.97 5.60 -4.79
N TYR A 308 -7.36 5.04 -3.73
CA TYR A 308 -7.68 3.68 -3.29
C TYR A 308 -9.04 3.63 -2.57
N GLY A 309 -9.61 2.43 -2.43
CA GLY A 309 -10.79 2.21 -1.60
C GLY A 309 -10.87 0.79 -1.09
N PHE A 310 -11.34 0.63 0.14
CA PHE A 310 -11.84 -0.64 0.64
C PHE A 310 -13.33 -0.76 0.27
N LEU A 311 -13.74 -1.94 -0.17
CA LEU A 311 -15.15 -2.23 -0.44
C LEU A 311 -15.99 -1.98 0.81
N ASP A 312 -17.02 -1.14 0.65
CA ASP A 312 -18.14 -1.10 1.57
C ASP A 312 -19.07 -2.28 1.25
N HIS A 313 -20.08 -2.06 0.40
CA HIS A 313 -20.82 -3.17 -0.18
C HIS A 313 -19.97 -3.89 -1.22
N TYR A 314 -20.14 -5.21 -1.33
CA TYR A 314 -19.51 -5.97 -2.40
C TYR A 314 -20.13 -5.59 -3.74
N TYR A 315 -19.28 -5.07 -4.62
CA TYR A 315 -19.58 -4.85 -6.01
C TYR A 315 -18.37 -5.32 -6.83
N HIS A 316 -18.57 -6.34 -7.66
CA HIS A 316 -17.49 -6.99 -8.39
C HIS A 316 -16.69 -6.01 -9.27
N HIS A 317 -17.37 -5.01 -9.84
CA HIS A 317 -16.77 -3.99 -10.70
C HIS A 317 -16.47 -2.67 -9.96
N TYR A 318 -16.21 -2.71 -8.64
CA TYR A 318 -15.93 -1.51 -7.87
C TYR A 318 -14.70 -0.75 -8.38
N VAL A 319 -14.87 0.55 -8.62
CA VAL A 319 -13.82 1.47 -9.05
C VAL A 319 -13.79 2.67 -8.09
N PRO A 320 -12.77 2.80 -7.23
CA PRO A 320 -12.66 3.94 -6.31
C PRO A 320 -12.20 5.21 -7.02
N ASN A 321 -11.46 5.09 -8.13
CA ASN A 321 -10.88 6.20 -8.87
C ASN A 321 -11.89 6.79 -9.86
N THR A 322 -12.35 8.01 -9.62
CA THR A 322 -13.31 8.67 -10.52
C THR A 322 -12.72 9.12 -11.85
N SER A 323 -11.42 8.94 -12.07
CA SER A 323 -10.77 9.15 -13.37
C SER A 323 -10.62 7.86 -14.18
N ASP A 324 -11.03 6.71 -13.64
CA ASP A 324 -11.00 5.41 -14.32
C ASP A 324 -12.38 5.06 -14.89
N ASP A 325 -12.84 5.84 -15.87
CA ASP A 325 -14.18 5.69 -16.46
C ASP A 325 -14.40 4.31 -17.13
N LEU A 326 -13.33 3.66 -17.56
CA LEU A 326 -13.36 2.33 -18.18
C LEU A 326 -13.26 1.18 -17.17
N GLY A 327 -13.02 1.50 -15.89
CA GLY A 327 -12.83 0.50 -14.83
C GLY A 327 -11.64 -0.43 -15.08
N ARG A 328 -10.56 0.09 -15.68
CA ARG A 328 -9.33 -0.68 -15.95
C ARG A 328 -8.76 -1.26 -14.66
N TYR A 329 -8.83 -0.50 -13.57
CA TYR A 329 -8.30 -0.83 -12.25
C TYR A 329 -9.41 -1.20 -11.26
N ALA A 330 -10.55 -1.68 -11.75
CA ALA A 330 -11.64 -2.19 -10.92
C ALA A 330 -11.17 -3.34 -10.02
N PHE A 331 -11.86 -3.53 -8.89
CA PHE A 331 -11.55 -4.55 -7.88
C PHE A 331 -11.26 -5.93 -8.48
N ASN A 332 -12.14 -6.44 -9.34
CA ASN A 332 -12.00 -7.74 -9.99
C ASN A 332 -10.88 -7.82 -11.03
N LYS A 333 -10.41 -6.68 -11.55
CA LYS A 333 -9.37 -6.61 -12.58
C LYS A 333 -7.96 -6.58 -12.02
N GLN A 334 -7.77 -6.32 -10.72
CA GLN A 334 -6.44 -6.15 -10.15
C GLN A 334 -5.50 -7.35 -10.39
N PRO A 335 -5.92 -8.64 -10.23
CA PRO A 335 -5.04 -9.77 -10.54
C PRO A 335 -4.60 -9.81 -12.01
N GLU A 336 -5.53 -9.60 -12.94
CA GLU A 336 -5.27 -9.57 -14.39
C GLU A 336 -4.31 -8.42 -14.77
N ILE A 337 -4.52 -7.25 -14.19
CA ILE A 337 -3.66 -6.08 -14.42
C ILE A 337 -2.25 -6.31 -13.85
N LEU A 338 -2.12 -7.00 -12.71
CA LEU A 338 -0.81 -7.35 -12.18
C LEU A 338 -0.07 -8.32 -13.09
N LEU A 339 -0.74 -9.32 -13.68
CA LEU A 339 -0.14 -10.19 -14.69
C LEU A 339 0.35 -9.40 -15.91
N TRP A 340 -0.44 -8.44 -16.39
CA TRP A 340 -0.05 -7.55 -17.47
C TRP A 340 1.17 -6.67 -17.11
N ASN A 341 1.21 -6.14 -15.89
CA ASN A 341 2.37 -5.38 -15.40
C ASN A 341 3.62 -6.27 -15.32
N LEU A 342 3.49 -7.54 -14.91
CA LEU A 342 4.60 -8.50 -14.86
C LEU A 342 5.09 -8.95 -16.24
N GLU A 343 4.24 -8.88 -17.26
CA GLU A 343 4.67 -8.99 -18.66
C GLU A 343 5.53 -7.77 -19.05
N LYS A 344 5.12 -6.55 -18.69
CA LYS A 344 5.94 -5.34 -18.93
C LYS A 344 7.27 -5.36 -18.18
N PHE A 345 7.29 -5.94 -16.99
CA PHE A 345 8.52 -6.18 -16.27
C PHE A 345 9.44 -7.14 -17.03
N ALA A 346 8.93 -8.24 -17.57
CA ALA A 346 9.73 -9.17 -18.37
C ALA A 346 10.30 -8.49 -19.63
N GLU A 347 9.48 -7.73 -20.35
CA GLU A 347 9.90 -6.92 -21.51
C GLU A 347 11.03 -5.95 -21.13
N ALA A 348 10.93 -5.32 -19.95
CA ALA A 348 11.93 -4.37 -19.47
C ALA A 348 13.29 -5.02 -19.11
N LEU A 349 13.33 -6.33 -18.90
CA LEU A 349 14.57 -7.06 -18.63
C LEU A 349 15.24 -7.58 -19.91
N GLU A 350 14.51 -7.78 -21.01
CA GLU A 350 15.01 -8.39 -22.24
C GLU A 350 16.39 -7.91 -22.71
N PRO A 351 16.74 -6.60 -22.66
CA PRO A 351 18.02 -6.12 -23.16
C PRO A 351 19.26 -6.65 -22.42
N ILE A 352 19.10 -7.17 -21.20
CA ILE A 352 20.20 -7.66 -20.37
C ILE A 352 20.20 -9.18 -20.18
N LEU A 353 19.23 -9.89 -20.79
CA LEU A 353 19.06 -11.32 -20.66
C LEU A 353 19.71 -12.09 -21.82
N SER A 354 20.25 -13.26 -21.51
CA SER A 354 20.57 -14.28 -22.52
C SER A 354 19.31 -14.93 -23.09
N GLU A 355 19.40 -15.57 -24.27
CA GLU A 355 18.26 -16.27 -24.88
C GLU A 355 17.69 -17.40 -24.00
N ASP A 356 18.56 -18.14 -23.29
CA ASP A 356 18.12 -19.16 -22.33
C ASP A 356 17.31 -18.56 -21.17
N GLN A 357 17.75 -17.42 -20.63
CA GLN A 357 17.02 -16.72 -19.56
C GLN A 357 15.68 -16.16 -20.05
N LYS A 358 15.58 -15.71 -21.30
CA LYS A 358 14.30 -15.27 -21.90
C LYS A 358 13.30 -16.41 -21.97
N GLU A 359 13.72 -17.60 -22.42
CA GLU A 359 12.83 -18.77 -22.46
C GLU A 359 12.46 -19.26 -21.05
N LYS A 360 13.37 -19.21 -20.07
CA LYS A 360 13.05 -19.50 -18.66
C LYS A 360 12.03 -18.52 -18.07
N ILE A 361 12.18 -17.22 -18.30
CA ILE A 361 11.20 -16.21 -17.84
C ILE A 361 9.85 -16.41 -18.51
N LYS A 362 9.83 -16.74 -19.81
CA LYS A 362 8.59 -17.07 -20.53
C LYS A 362 7.90 -18.30 -19.94
N TYR A 363 8.67 -19.32 -19.53
CA TYR A 363 8.12 -20.46 -18.80
C TYR A 363 7.52 -20.04 -17.45
N VAL A 364 8.24 -19.28 -16.63
CA VAL A 364 7.73 -18.75 -15.35
C VAL A 364 6.43 -17.97 -15.56
N ARG A 365 6.38 -17.09 -16.56
CA ARG A 365 5.18 -16.32 -16.92
C ARG A 365 3.95 -17.20 -17.18
N SER A 366 4.15 -18.34 -17.84
CA SER A 366 3.06 -19.27 -18.16
C SER A 366 2.39 -19.88 -16.92
N THR A 367 3.05 -19.85 -15.75
CA THR A 367 2.52 -20.40 -14.50
C THR A 367 1.83 -19.35 -13.61
N LEU A 368 1.99 -18.06 -13.91
CA LEU A 368 1.58 -16.98 -13.00
C LEU A 368 0.06 -16.81 -12.88
N ASP A 369 -0.69 -17.07 -13.95
CA ASP A 369 -2.17 -16.98 -13.94
C ASP A 369 -2.79 -18.00 -12.96
N GLU A 370 -2.37 -19.25 -13.05
CA GLU A 370 -2.81 -20.30 -12.12
C GLU A 370 -2.33 -20.01 -10.68
N TYR A 371 -1.10 -19.52 -10.54
CA TYR A 371 -0.56 -19.13 -9.24
C TYR A 371 -1.46 -18.11 -8.53
N VAL A 372 -1.82 -17.01 -9.20
CA VAL A 372 -2.60 -15.94 -8.57
C VAL A 372 -4.05 -16.37 -8.32
N LYS A 373 -4.67 -17.14 -9.22
CA LYS A 373 -6.01 -17.70 -8.99
C LYS A 373 -6.06 -18.56 -7.73
N ARG A 374 -5.09 -19.47 -7.58
CA ARG A 374 -4.97 -20.31 -6.40
C ARG A 374 -4.76 -19.50 -5.12
N LYS A 375 -3.93 -18.45 -5.16
CA LYS A 375 -3.68 -17.57 -4.02
C LYS A 375 -4.91 -16.76 -3.63
N VAL A 376 -5.63 -16.21 -4.61
CA VAL A 376 -6.89 -15.50 -4.37
C VAL A 376 -7.92 -16.43 -3.74
N LEU A 377 -8.08 -17.65 -4.27
CA LEU A 377 -8.98 -18.65 -3.69
C LEU A 377 -8.58 -18.98 -2.25
N GLN A 378 -7.29 -19.27 -2.01
CA GLN A 378 -6.75 -19.56 -0.68
C GLN A 378 -7.10 -18.46 0.33
N THR A 379 -6.92 -17.19 -0.04
CA THR A 379 -7.25 -16.06 0.85
C THR A 379 -8.73 -16.06 1.24
N HIS A 380 -9.64 -16.34 0.31
CA HIS A 380 -11.08 -16.39 0.61
C HIS A 380 -11.47 -17.60 1.45
N LEU A 381 -10.84 -18.75 1.22
CA LEU A 381 -11.07 -19.96 2.01
C LEU A 381 -10.63 -19.79 3.46
N LEU A 382 -9.48 -19.15 3.71
CA LEU A 382 -9.05 -18.78 5.06
C LEU A 382 -10.10 -17.92 5.78
N LYS A 383 -10.71 -16.97 5.06
CA LYS A 383 -11.78 -16.11 5.59
C LYS A 383 -13.07 -16.86 5.89
N LEU A 384 -13.29 -18.01 5.27
CA LEU A 384 -14.39 -18.93 5.54
C LEU A 384 -14.04 -19.98 6.60
N GLY A 385 -12.80 -20.00 7.11
CA GLY A 385 -12.35 -20.90 8.16
C GLY A 385 -11.72 -22.21 7.68
N PHE A 386 -11.47 -22.34 6.37
CA PHE A 386 -10.82 -23.51 5.76
C PHE A 386 -9.30 -23.32 5.65
N GLU A 387 -8.53 -24.37 5.89
CA GLU A 387 -7.07 -24.37 5.69
C GLU A 387 -6.66 -25.02 4.36
N GLU A 388 -7.37 -26.06 3.94
CA GLU A 388 -7.08 -26.81 2.72
C GLU A 388 -7.95 -26.35 1.54
N ILE A 389 -7.38 -26.40 0.33
CA ILE A 389 -8.14 -26.20 -0.90
C ILE A 389 -8.61 -27.58 -1.38
N LYS A 390 -9.92 -27.72 -1.64
CA LYS A 390 -10.55 -28.92 -2.19
C LYS A 390 -11.35 -28.61 -3.45
N ASP A 391 -11.64 -29.65 -4.22
CA ASP A 391 -12.46 -29.53 -5.44
C ASP A 391 -13.85 -28.97 -5.09
N GLY A 392 -14.28 -27.95 -5.83
CA GLY A 392 -15.56 -27.26 -5.62
C GLY A 392 -15.51 -26.05 -4.69
N ASP A 393 -14.40 -25.80 -4.00
CA ASP A 393 -14.23 -24.65 -3.11
C ASP A 393 -14.33 -23.30 -3.86
N GLU A 394 -13.85 -23.23 -5.10
CA GLU A 394 -14.03 -22.05 -5.97
C GLU A 394 -15.52 -21.71 -6.12
N LYS A 395 -16.35 -22.73 -6.41
CA LYS A 395 -17.78 -22.54 -6.58
C LYS A 395 -18.48 -22.09 -5.30
N LEU A 396 -18.01 -22.55 -4.14
CA LEU A 396 -18.53 -22.11 -2.84
C LEU A 396 -18.27 -20.61 -2.61
N VAL A 397 -17.06 -20.13 -2.94
CA VAL A 397 -16.71 -18.70 -2.84
C VAL A 397 -17.49 -17.86 -3.85
N GLU A 398 -17.59 -18.31 -5.10
CA GLU A 398 -18.39 -17.64 -6.13
C GLU A 398 -19.86 -17.48 -5.73
N ASP A 399 -20.49 -18.56 -5.25
CA ASP A 399 -21.89 -18.56 -4.83
C ASP A 399 -22.12 -17.55 -3.68
N LEU A 400 -21.16 -17.43 -2.74
CA LEU A 400 -21.23 -16.40 -1.68
C LEU A 400 -21.18 -14.98 -2.27
N PHE A 401 -20.25 -14.72 -3.18
CA PHE A 401 -20.11 -13.42 -3.82
C PHE A 401 -21.31 -13.04 -4.69
N GLN A 402 -21.97 -14.00 -5.33
CA GLN A 402 -23.23 -13.76 -6.05
C GLN A 402 -24.32 -13.28 -5.09
N VAL A 403 -24.45 -13.91 -3.92
CA VAL A 403 -25.40 -13.49 -2.88
C VAL A 403 -25.06 -12.09 -2.36
N MET A 404 -23.79 -11.84 -2.05
CA MET A 404 -23.32 -10.54 -1.56
C MET A 404 -23.60 -9.43 -2.56
N GLN A 405 -23.37 -9.67 -3.86
CA GLN A 405 -23.63 -8.68 -4.91
C GLN A 405 -25.13 -8.44 -5.08
N LEU A 406 -25.95 -9.50 -5.12
CA LEU A 406 -27.41 -9.38 -5.25
C LEU A 406 -28.01 -8.55 -4.12
N LYS A 407 -27.45 -8.66 -2.91
CA LYS A 407 -27.97 -8.00 -1.72
C LYS A 407 -27.20 -6.74 -1.31
N MET A 408 -26.19 -6.35 -2.08
CA MET A 408 -25.30 -5.23 -1.73
C MET A 408 -24.79 -5.36 -0.28
N ALA A 409 -24.43 -6.59 0.11
CA ALA A 409 -23.96 -6.90 1.44
C ALA A 409 -22.58 -6.29 1.67
N ASP A 410 -22.30 -5.88 2.91
CA ASP A 410 -21.00 -5.30 3.24
C ASP A 410 -19.90 -6.36 3.19
N PHE A 411 -18.81 -6.07 2.49
CA PHE A 411 -17.75 -7.04 2.28
C PHE A 411 -17.07 -7.44 3.60
N THR A 412 -16.58 -6.47 4.35
CA THR A 412 -15.86 -6.71 5.61
C THR A 412 -16.82 -7.27 6.67
N GLY A 413 -18.01 -6.67 6.78
CA GLY A 413 -19.06 -7.03 7.73
C GLY A 413 -19.59 -8.45 7.51
N THR A 414 -19.78 -8.89 6.27
CA THR A 414 -20.21 -10.27 5.98
C THR A 414 -19.19 -11.28 6.50
N PHE A 415 -17.91 -11.15 6.15
CA PHE A 415 -16.89 -12.11 6.62
C PHE A 415 -16.70 -12.05 8.14
N ARG A 416 -16.76 -10.85 8.73
CA ARG A 416 -16.67 -10.72 10.19
C ARG A 416 -17.87 -11.36 10.89
N GLN A 417 -19.08 -11.15 10.40
CA GLN A 417 -20.29 -11.74 11.01
C GLN A 417 -20.39 -13.26 10.78
N LEU A 418 -19.88 -13.79 9.66
CA LEU A 418 -19.70 -15.24 9.45
C LEU A 418 -18.72 -15.88 10.45
N THR A 419 -17.78 -15.09 10.97
CA THR A 419 -16.86 -15.50 12.04
C THR A 419 -17.55 -15.57 13.39
N GLU A 420 -18.54 -14.70 13.63
CA GLU A 420 -19.20 -14.55 14.93
C GLU A 420 -20.42 -15.45 15.11
N VAL A 421 -21.11 -15.78 14.03
CA VAL A 421 -22.30 -16.65 14.04
C VAL A 421 -21.84 -18.11 13.92
N ASN A 422 -22.40 -18.98 14.77
CA ASN A 422 -22.15 -20.41 14.65
C ASN A 422 -22.70 -20.89 13.29
N PRO A 423 -21.95 -21.70 12.51
CA PRO A 423 -22.42 -22.18 11.22
C PRO A 423 -23.80 -22.85 11.28
N GLN A 424 -24.17 -23.50 12.38
CA GLN A 424 -25.48 -24.14 12.57
C GLN A 424 -26.64 -23.15 12.73
N GLU A 425 -26.35 -21.89 13.09
CA GLU A 425 -27.34 -20.84 13.31
C GLU A 425 -27.52 -19.93 12.07
N LEU A 426 -26.78 -20.17 10.97
CA LEU A 426 -26.83 -19.33 9.76
C LEU A 426 -28.17 -19.38 9.00
N LEU A 427 -29.09 -20.28 9.39
CA LEU A 427 -30.46 -20.32 8.88
C LEU A 427 -31.50 -19.78 9.89
N ASP A 428 -31.07 -19.44 11.11
CA ASP A 428 -31.95 -18.84 12.10
C ASP A 428 -32.13 -17.34 11.79
N LYS A 429 -33.37 -16.98 11.41
CA LYS A 429 -33.73 -15.60 11.07
C LYS A 429 -33.48 -14.64 12.24
N ALA A 430 -33.81 -15.04 13.46
CA ALA A 430 -33.65 -14.17 14.63
C ALA A 430 -32.17 -13.88 14.90
N VAL A 431 -31.29 -14.87 14.69
CA VAL A 431 -29.84 -14.66 14.79
C VAL A 431 -29.34 -13.70 13.70
N LEU A 432 -29.73 -13.93 12.44
CA LEU A 432 -29.30 -13.07 11.33
C LEU A 432 -29.80 -11.63 11.44
N GLU A 433 -30.99 -11.40 12.00
CA GLU A 433 -31.54 -10.05 12.23
C GLU A 433 -30.65 -9.20 13.16
N THR A 434 -29.91 -9.82 14.08
CA THR A 434 -28.94 -9.11 14.95
C THR A 434 -27.64 -8.72 14.24
N LYS A 435 -27.41 -9.21 13.03
CA LYS A 435 -26.16 -9.09 12.27
C LYS A 435 -26.39 -8.28 11.01
N TRP A 436 -26.18 -6.96 11.08
CA TRP A 436 -26.61 -6.02 10.03
C TRP A 436 -26.13 -6.33 8.59
N ALA A 437 -24.99 -7.01 8.42
CA ALA A 437 -24.50 -7.38 7.09
C ALA A 437 -25.14 -8.70 6.62
N LEU A 438 -25.31 -9.67 7.53
CA LEU A 438 -25.96 -10.95 7.23
C LEU A 438 -27.50 -10.88 7.21
N SER A 439 -28.12 -9.90 7.87
CA SER A 439 -29.58 -9.72 7.83
C SER A 439 -30.09 -9.51 6.41
N LYS A 440 -29.25 -8.97 5.52
CA LYS A 440 -29.53 -8.82 4.08
C LYS A 440 -29.69 -10.16 3.34
N PHE A 441 -29.20 -11.26 3.91
CA PHE A 441 -29.22 -12.60 3.33
C PHE A 441 -30.54 -13.32 3.62
N ILE A 442 -31.33 -12.83 4.58
CA ILE A 442 -32.66 -13.37 4.88
C ILE A 442 -33.51 -13.37 3.60
N ASP A 443 -34.20 -14.49 3.37
CA ASP A 443 -35.07 -14.74 2.21
C ASP A 443 -34.36 -14.52 0.85
N THR A 444 -33.03 -14.67 0.80
CA THR A 444 -32.26 -14.61 -0.45
C THR A 444 -32.28 -15.96 -1.15
N PRO A 445 -32.57 -16.01 -2.46
CA PRO A 445 -32.50 -17.26 -3.22
C PRO A 445 -31.16 -17.96 -3.05
N ASN A 446 -31.20 -19.28 -2.83
CA ASN A 446 -30.05 -20.16 -2.68
C ASN A 446 -29.16 -19.92 -1.44
N TRP A 447 -29.51 -19.01 -0.51
CA TRP A 447 -28.77 -18.87 0.75
C TRP A 447 -28.78 -20.17 1.56
N ASP A 448 -29.93 -20.82 1.66
CA ASP A 448 -30.08 -22.09 2.38
C ASP A 448 -29.20 -23.20 1.79
N LYS A 449 -29.10 -23.25 0.46
CA LYS A 449 -28.23 -24.19 -0.25
C LYS A 449 -26.76 -23.89 -0.02
N TRP A 450 -26.38 -22.61 -0.04
CA TRP A 450 -25.00 -22.20 0.24
C TRP A 450 -24.59 -22.57 1.68
N VAL A 451 -25.43 -22.28 2.67
CA VAL A 451 -25.16 -22.61 4.07
C VAL A 451 -24.98 -24.12 4.27
N LYS A 452 -25.82 -24.95 3.65
CA LYS A 452 -25.67 -26.41 3.72
C LYS A 452 -24.32 -26.88 3.14
N LYS A 453 -23.95 -26.39 1.95
CA LYS A 453 -22.63 -26.69 1.35
C LYS A 453 -21.49 -26.24 2.24
N TYR A 454 -21.60 -25.05 2.83
CA TYR A 454 -20.59 -24.50 3.75
C TYR A 454 -20.44 -25.37 5.01
N GLN A 455 -21.55 -25.75 5.64
CA GLN A 455 -21.57 -26.62 6.82
C GLN A 455 -21.00 -28.01 6.50
N ASP A 456 -21.33 -28.59 5.35
CA ASP A 456 -20.80 -29.88 4.93
C ASP A 456 -19.29 -29.81 4.68
N ARG A 457 -18.82 -28.76 3.97
CA ARG A 457 -17.39 -28.53 3.75
C ARG A 457 -16.61 -28.32 5.05
N LEU A 458 -17.22 -27.71 6.07
CA LEU A 458 -16.62 -27.54 7.40
C LEU A 458 -16.44 -28.87 8.14
N LYS A 459 -17.35 -29.84 7.98
CA LYS A 459 -17.19 -31.17 8.59
C LYS A 459 -15.91 -31.87 8.10
N ASP A 460 -15.53 -31.62 6.86
CA ASP A 460 -14.33 -32.20 6.25
C ASP A 460 -13.02 -31.56 6.73
N GLU A 461 -13.04 -30.43 7.44
CA GLU A 461 -11.84 -29.84 8.08
C GLU A 461 -11.49 -30.55 9.40
N ASN A 462 -12.46 -31.23 10.03
CA ASN A 462 -12.28 -31.93 11.30
C ASN A 462 -11.67 -31.06 12.43
N VAL A 463 -12.15 -29.82 12.57
CA VAL A 463 -11.75 -28.87 13.61
C VAL A 463 -12.92 -28.47 14.51
N SER A 464 -12.63 -28.03 15.73
CA SER A 464 -13.64 -27.45 16.62
C SER A 464 -14.15 -26.11 16.09
N GLU A 465 -15.35 -25.71 16.52
CA GLU A 465 -15.91 -24.40 16.20
C GLU A 465 -15.06 -23.27 16.82
N GLU A 466 -14.53 -23.49 18.02
CA GLU A 466 -13.63 -22.58 18.71
C GLU A 466 -12.34 -22.34 17.89
N ASP A 467 -11.73 -23.40 17.36
CA ASP A 467 -10.53 -23.30 16.54
C ASP A 467 -10.82 -22.64 15.19
N ARG A 468 -11.93 -23.02 14.51
CA ARG A 468 -12.38 -22.36 13.27
C ARG A 468 -12.53 -20.87 13.48
N ARG A 469 -13.27 -20.47 14.52
CA ARG A 469 -13.52 -19.06 14.85
C ARG A 469 -12.22 -18.34 15.19
N ALA A 470 -11.33 -18.95 15.98
CA ALA A 470 -10.04 -18.35 16.32
C ALA A 470 -9.15 -18.11 15.08
N ARG A 471 -9.21 -18.99 14.06
CA ARG A 471 -8.54 -18.76 12.77
C ARG A 471 -9.17 -17.60 12.02
N MET A 472 -10.50 -17.60 11.88
CA MET A 472 -11.22 -16.57 11.14
C MET A 472 -11.05 -15.16 11.77
N ILE A 473 -11.00 -15.04 13.10
CA ILE A 473 -10.76 -13.76 13.79
C ILE A 473 -9.44 -13.13 13.34
N LYS A 474 -8.40 -13.93 13.05
CA LYS A 474 -7.09 -13.42 12.64
C LYS A 474 -7.04 -12.89 11.20
N VAL A 475 -8.03 -13.21 10.38
CA VAL A 475 -8.04 -12.87 8.94
C VAL A 475 -9.26 -12.04 8.52
N ASN A 476 -10.29 -11.96 9.37
CA ASN A 476 -11.48 -11.16 9.14
C ASN A 476 -11.49 -9.93 10.08
N PRO A 477 -11.04 -8.76 9.58
CA PRO A 477 -10.96 -7.56 10.40
C PRO A 477 -12.34 -7.06 10.79
N VAL A 478 -12.40 -6.35 11.92
CA VAL A 478 -13.55 -5.56 12.34
C VAL A 478 -13.52 -4.20 11.62
N TYR A 479 -12.34 -3.60 11.52
CA TYR A 479 -12.14 -2.26 10.98
C TYR A 479 -11.24 -2.28 9.75
N VAL A 480 -11.67 -1.56 8.71
CA VAL A 480 -10.87 -1.20 7.54
C VAL A 480 -10.96 0.32 7.32
N PRO A 481 -9.99 0.97 6.66
CA PRO A 481 -10.00 2.42 6.46
C PRO A 481 -10.99 2.81 5.37
N ARG A 482 -12.29 2.71 5.68
CA ARG A 482 -13.40 3.07 4.81
C ARG A 482 -13.31 4.54 4.42
N ASN A 483 -13.68 4.85 3.18
CA ASN A 483 -13.52 6.21 2.65
C ASN A 483 -14.29 7.27 3.44
N TRP A 484 -15.43 6.93 4.02
CA TRP A 484 -16.21 7.85 4.84
C TRP A 484 -15.56 8.14 6.18
N ILE A 485 -14.98 7.13 6.84
CA ILE A 485 -14.22 7.28 8.09
C ILE A 485 -13.03 8.22 7.86
N LEU A 486 -12.31 8.03 6.75
CA LEU A 486 -11.22 8.89 6.36
C LEU A 486 -11.69 10.31 6.06
N GLN A 487 -12.82 10.47 5.36
CA GLN A 487 -13.36 11.79 5.03
C GLN A 487 -13.80 12.56 6.28
N GLU A 488 -14.36 11.89 7.29
CA GLU A 488 -14.64 12.51 8.59
C GLU A 488 -13.37 13.04 9.26
N ALA A 489 -12.30 12.24 9.30
CA ALA A 489 -11.02 12.66 9.86
C ALA A 489 -10.39 13.83 9.08
N ILE A 490 -10.53 13.83 7.76
CA ILE A 490 -10.06 14.92 6.90
C ILE A 490 -10.84 16.21 7.18
N ASN A 491 -12.16 16.14 7.32
CA ASN A 491 -13.01 17.31 7.58
C ASN A 491 -12.64 18.03 8.89
N ASP A 492 -12.28 17.27 9.92
CA ASP A 492 -11.83 17.81 11.20
C ASP A 492 -10.40 18.37 11.09
N ALA A 493 -9.51 17.63 10.41
CA ALA A 493 -8.13 18.06 10.21
C ALA A 493 -8.00 19.34 9.36
N GLU A 494 -8.91 19.59 8.41
CA GLU A 494 -8.98 20.87 7.69
C GLU A 494 -9.16 22.07 8.65
N LYS A 495 -9.80 21.85 9.80
CA LYS A 495 -10.01 22.82 10.90
C LYS A 495 -8.92 22.77 11.98
N ASN A 496 -7.81 22.09 11.71
CA ASN A 496 -6.71 21.82 12.66
C ASN A 496 -7.10 20.96 13.88
N ASP A 497 -8.17 20.16 13.78
CA ASP A 497 -8.47 19.12 14.76
C ASP A 497 -7.95 17.77 14.24
N PHE A 498 -6.88 17.27 14.88
CA PHE A 498 -6.20 16.04 14.47
C PHE A 498 -6.54 14.83 15.35
N GLU A 499 -7.46 14.97 16.32
CA GLU A 499 -7.79 13.89 17.27
C GLU A 499 -8.25 12.63 16.54
N LYS A 500 -9.16 12.79 15.57
CA LYS A 500 -9.70 11.67 14.81
C LYS A 500 -8.63 10.97 13.96
N VAL A 501 -7.71 11.72 13.35
CA VAL A 501 -6.59 11.13 12.59
C VAL A 501 -5.70 10.28 13.52
N ARG A 502 -5.35 10.81 14.69
CA ARG A 502 -4.53 10.11 15.70
C ARG A 502 -5.24 8.88 16.26
N PHE A 503 -6.55 8.98 16.50
CA PHE A 503 -7.39 7.85 16.92
C PHE A 503 -7.39 6.74 15.88
N LEU A 504 -7.57 7.07 14.59
CA LEU A 504 -7.57 6.08 13.51
C LEU A 504 -6.24 5.34 13.38
N LEU A 505 -5.09 6.03 13.52
CA LEU A 505 -3.79 5.36 13.54
C LEU A 505 -3.68 4.35 14.68
N THR A 506 -4.22 4.67 15.86
CA THR A 506 -4.24 3.76 17.02
C THR A 506 -5.19 2.59 16.78
N LEU A 507 -6.39 2.86 16.26
CA LEU A 507 -7.40 1.86 15.95
C LEU A 507 -6.87 0.81 14.97
N PHE A 508 -6.23 1.25 13.89
CA PHE A 508 -5.72 0.36 12.86
C PHE A 508 -4.46 -0.40 13.27
N LYS A 509 -3.88 -0.19 14.47
CA LYS A 509 -2.87 -1.11 15.03
C LYS A 509 -3.46 -2.49 15.36
N LYS A 510 -4.77 -2.56 15.62
CA LYS A 510 -5.48 -3.80 15.98
C LYS A 510 -6.80 -3.92 15.21
N PRO A 511 -6.76 -4.02 13.87
CA PRO A 511 -7.97 -3.96 13.05
C PRO A 511 -8.90 -5.18 13.23
N TYR A 512 -8.40 -6.26 13.82
CA TYR A 512 -9.13 -7.51 14.08
C TYR A 512 -9.81 -7.57 15.45
N ASP A 513 -9.42 -6.69 16.37
CA ASP A 513 -9.94 -6.62 17.72
C ASP A 513 -11.08 -5.60 17.79
N VAL A 514 -12.12 -5.90 18.57
CA VAL A 514 -13.20 -4.93 18.81
C VAL A 514 -12.69 -3.83 19.73
N ASN A 515 -12.96 -2.58 19.36
CA ASN A 515 -12.59 -1.40 20.13
C ASN A 515 -13.84 -0.63 20.56
N GLU A 516 -14.04 -0.49 21.88
CA GLU A 516 -15.26 0.11 22.45
C GLU A 516 -15.54 1.53 21.93
N GLU A 517 -14.50 2.37 21.80
CA GLU A 517 -14.66 3.74 21.31
C GLU A 517 -14.99 3.77 19.81
N ALA A 518 -14.40 2.88 19.02
CA ALA A 518 -14.73 2.73 17.60
C ALA A 518 -16.17 2.23 17.38
N GLU A 519 -16.67 1.34 18.25
CA GLU A 519 -18.07 0.88 18.24
C GLU A 519 -19.02 2.03 18.58
N LYS A 520 -18.72 2.86 19.59
CA LYS A 520 -19.50 4.07 19.92
C LYS A 520 -19.59 5.04 18.74
N ARG A 521 -18.52 5.12 17.94
CA ARG A 521 -18.45 5.93 16.71
C ARG A 521 -19.06 5.26 15.48
N GLY A 522 -19.49 4.00 15.58
CA GLY A 522 -20.11 3.25 14.49
C GLY A 522 -19.15 2.81 13.38
N TYR A 523 -17.85 2.67 13.65
CA TYR A 523 -16.85 2.34 12.61
C TYR A 523 -16.92 0.89 12.09
N SER A 524 -17.65 0.01 12.78
CA SER A 524 -18.00 -1.34 12.32
C SER A 524 -19.45 -1.44 11.78
N ALA A 525 -20.21 -0.34 11.81
CA ALA A 525 -21.62 -0.32 11.45
C ALA A 525 -21.81 -0.11 9.93
N GLN A 526 -23.08 -0.12 9.50
CA GLN A 526 -23.42 0.19 8.13
C GLN A 526 -22.90 1.59 7.74
N PRO A 527 -22.26 1.75 6.57
CA PRO A 527 -21.83 3.06 6.09
C PRO A 527 -23.00 4.05 6.02
N PRO A 528 -22.79 5.32 6.40
CA PRO A 528 -23.85 6.32 6.38
C PRO A 528 -24.28 6.62 4.94
N SER A 529 -25.55 6.95 4.70
CA SER A 529 -26.11 7.10 3.34
C SER A 529 -25.39 8.14 2.48
N TRP A 530 -24.87 9.22 3.08
CA TRP A 530 -24.11 10.25 2.37
C TRP A 530 -22.77 9.74 1.81
N SER A 531 -22.22 8.65 2.38
CA SER A 531 -20.90 8.13 1.99
C SER A 531 -20.86 7.57 0.56
N TYR A 532 -21.99 7.07 0.04
CA TYR A 532 -22.06 6.51 -1.30
C TYR A 532 -21.82 7.53 -2.42
N GLY A 533 -21.90 8.83 -2.12
CA GLY A 533 -21.59 9.92 -3.06
C GLY A 533 -20.12 10.36 -3.06
N LEU A 534 -19.24 9.76 -2.25
CA LEU A 534 -17.84 10.17 -2.16
C LEU A 534 -17.08 9.89 -3.45
N LYS A 535 -16.44 10.93 -3.99
CA LYS A 535 -15.59 10.88 -5.17
C LYS A 535 -14.13 11.00 -4.77
N LEU A 536 -13.30 10.05 -5.20
CA LEU A 536 -11.86 10.05 -5.00
C LEU A 536 -11.14 10.20 -6.33
N SER A 537 -10.06 10.96 -6.34
CA SER A 537 -9.25 11.20 -7.52
C SER A 537 -7.77 11.23 -7.19
N CYS A 538 -6.93 11.18 -8.22
CA CYS A 538 -5.48 11.38 -8.10
C CYS A 538 -5.07 12.83 -7.79
N SER A 539 -6.02 13.78 -7.80
CA SER A 539 -5.76 15.18 -7.48
C SER A 539 -5.21 15.25 -6.06
N SER A 540 -3.95 15.63 -5.91
CA SER A 540 -3.20 15.53 -4.64
C SER A 540 -2.26 16.68 -4.46
#